data_AF-A0A258BGC2-F1
#
_entry.id   AF-A0A258BGC2-F1
#
_cell.length_a   1.000
_cell.length_b   1.000
_cell.length_c   1.000
_cell.angle_alpha   90.00
_cell.angle_beta   90.00
_cell.angle_gamma   90.00
#
_symmetry.space_group_name_H-M   'P 1'
#
loop_
_entity.id
_entity.type
_entity.pdbx_description
1 polymer ?
#
loop_
_entity_poly.entity_id
_entity_poly.type
_entity_poly.pdbx_seq_one_letter_code
_entity_poly.pdbx_strand_id
1 'polypeptide(L)'
;MSRYEVYGALGSPYSLKVRAALRAKGLAHSWTGMTGEERGQIMPNVKAQVIPVIRKPDGSWTNDSTPFLLSIEGEGRALVPEDAALRFVCLLLEDMADEWFMKAMFHYRWFYEADQEWCANWLMYDSMPNAGQAGVEKNAAVIRARQISRMALVGCTPETAPIIEASWKRSCKALQQMALGPGRFLFGDRISLADLAFYGQLKVMSYDPTPMAWMREAVPYLYRWLDHADDASGIGGDWAGAETVLASPAVTALLAQAGDTYLPFLLANAKAIEAGAETFSLTIEGGRYEQGMFKYQVKCLASLREEWHRLDDTTRAGLARLIGPGADILG
;
A
#
# COMPACT_ATOMS: atom_id res chain seq x y z
N MET A 1 -9.95 18.01 -24.05
CA MET A 1 -10.57 17.18 -22.99
C MET A 1 -9.66 17.24 -21.78
N SER A 2 -10.17 17.65 -20.63
CA SER A 2 -9.46 17.60 -19.35
C SER A 2 -9.18 16.13 -18.99
N ARG A 3 -7.92 15.79 -18.68
CA ARG A 3 -7.51 14.45 -18.24
C ARG A 3 -6.38 14.54 -17.24
N TYR A 4 -6.25 13.53 -16.41
CA TYR A 4 -5.05 13.32 -15.59
C TYR A 4 -3.92 12.72 -16.43
N GLU A 5 -2.68 13.11 -16.16
CA GLU A 5 -1.50 12.47 -16.77
C GLU A 5 -0.71 11.78 -15.66
N VAL A 6 -0.68 10.44 -15.66
CA VAL A 6 0.03 9.66 -14.65
C VAL A 6 1.37 9.21 -15.21
N TYR A 7 2.45 9.63 -14.55
CA TYR A 7 3.81 9.20 -14.82
C TYR A 7 4.24 8.25 -13.71
N GLY A 8 4.37 6.96 -14.03
CA GLY A 8 4.54 5.90 -13.04
C GLY A 8 5.40 4.74 -13.55
N ALA A 9 5.46 3.66 -12.79
CA ALA A 9 6.15 2.43 -13.20
C ALA A 9 5.29 1.20 -12.89
N LEU A 10 5.40 0.14 -13.69
CA LEU A 10 4.68 -1.11 -13.44
C LEU A 10 5.21 -1.81 -12.18
N GLY A 11 6.49 -1.62 -11.86
CA GLY A 11 7.08 -2.07 -10.61
C GLY A 11 6.81 -1.15 -9.40
N SER A 12 5.95 -0.14 -9.50
CA SER A 12 5.62 0.75 -8.36
C SER A 12 4.23 0.47 -7.83
N PRO A 13 4.07 -0.01 -6.58
CA PRO A 13 2.77 -0.33 -6.02
C PRO A 13 1.86 0.92 -5.95
N TYR A 14 2.43 2.07 -5.57
CA TYR A 14 1.72 3.34 -5.49
C TYR A 14 1.27 3.85 -6.87
N SER A 15 2.06 3.60 -7.92
CA SER A 15 1.66 3.97 -9.29
C SER A 15 0.51 3.11 -9.81
N LEU A 16 0.55 1.80 -9.52
CA LEU A 16 -0.56 0.90 -9.87
C LEU A 16 -1.83 1.21 -9.07
N LYS A 17 -1.70 1.56 -7.78
CA LYS A 17 -2.80 2.05 -6.94
C LYS A 17 -3.48 3.26 -7.57
N VAL A 18 -2.72 4.29 -7.95
CA VAL A 18 -3.28 5.50 -8.61
C VAL A 18 -3.95 5.16 -9.94
N ARG A 19 -3.33 4.31 -10.77
CA ARG A 19 -3.92 3.91 -12.06
C ARG A 19 -5.24 3.18 -11.87
N ALA A 20 -5.27 2.17 -11.01
CA ALA A 20 -6.48 1.40 -10.70
C ALA A 20 -7.55 2.29 -10.05
N ALA A 21 -7.17 3.24 -9.19
CA ALA A 21 -8.07 4.22 -8.62
C ALA A 21 -8.71 5.12 -9.69
N LEU A 22 -7.94 5.70 -10.61
CA LEU A 22 -8.51 6.54 -11.67
C LEU A 22 -9.44 5.74 -12.60
N ARG A 23 -9.11 4.48 -12.90
CA ARG A 23 -10.02 3.54 -13.60
C ARG A 23 -11.30 3.31 -12.82
N ALA A 24 -11.20 2.99 -11.53
CA ALA A 24 -12.34 2.79 -10.64
C ALA A 24 -13.19 4.07 -10.53
N LYS A 25 -12.60 5.25 -10.45
CA LYS A 25 -13.35 6.52 -10.41
C LYS A 25 -14.01 6.88 -11.76
N GLY A 26 -13.60 6.23 -12.85
CA GLY A 26 -14.06 6.53 -14.22
C GLY A 26 -13.46 7.82 -14.77
N LEU A 27 -12.30 8.25 -14.25
CA LEU A 27 -11.67 9.51 -14.63
C LEU A 27 -10.74 9.31 -15.82
N ALA A 28 -10.87 10.17 -16.83
CA ALA A 28 -10.03 10.15 -18.01
C ALA A 28 -8.57 10.40 -17.62
N HIS A 29 -7.68 9.49 -18.02
CA HIS A 29 -6.26 9.61 -17.72
C HIS A 29 -5.38 8.97 -18.81
N SER A 30 -4.15 9.46 -18.93
CA SER A 30 -3.07 8.77 -19.64
C SER A 30 -2.10 8.13 -18.65
N TRP A 31 -1.44 7.06 -19.10
CA TRP A 31 -0.35 6.40 -18.37
C TRP A 31 0.93 6.51 -19.19
N THR A 32 1.98 7.04 -18.56
CA THR A 32 3.32 7.12 -19.14
C THR A 32 4.30 6.42 -18.21
N GLY A 33 5.06 5.47 -18.75
CA GLY A 33 6.15 4.83 -18.01
C GLY A 33 7.28 5.82 -17.72
N MET A 34 7.78 5.82 -16.49
CA MET A 34 8.84 6.71 -16.05
C MET A 34 10.21 6.18 -16.50
N THR A 35 10.57 6.38 -17.77
CA THR A 35 11.91 6.04 -18.26
C THR A 35 12.96 7.01 -17.73
N GLY A 36 14.24 6.77 -18.04
CA GLY A 36 15.32 7.70 -17.72
C GLY A 36 15.09 9.11 -18.30
N GLU A 37 14.51 9.23 -19.49
CA GLU A 37 14.22 10.52 -20.13
C GLU A 37 13.07 11.24 -19.43
N GLU A 38 11.91 10.60 -19.29
CA GLU A 38 10.76 11.19 -18.58
C GLU A 38 11.14 11.57 -17.15
N ARG A 39 11.96 10.76 -16.47
CA ARG A 39 12.41 11.08 -15.12
C ARG A 39 13.12 12.44 -15.05
N GLY A 40 13.98 12.75 -16.03
CA GLY A 40 14.69 14.04 -16.08
C GLY A 40 13.77 15.24 -16.27
N GLN A 41 12.67 15.07 -17.00
CA GLN A 41 11.71 16.14 -17.32
C GLN A 41 10.61 16.29 -16.28
N ILE A 42 10.17 15.18 -15.68
CA ILE A 42 8.96 15.13 -14.84
C ILE A 42 9.28 15.32 -13.36
N MET A 43 10.33 14.70 -12.82
CA MET A 43 10.70 14.79 -11.40
C MET A 43 10.91 16.23 -10.88
N PRO A 44 11.46 17.18 -11.66
CA PRO A 44 11.61 18.57 -11.20
C PRO A 44 10.29 19.28 -10.86
N ASN A 45 9.14 18.77 -11.32
CA ASN A 45 7.83 19.39 -11.06
C ASN A 45 7.27 19.07 -9.67
N VAL A 46 7.91 18.19 -8.90
CA VAL A 46 7.44 17.77 -7.57
C VAL A 46 8.55 17.89 -6.54
N LYS A 47 8.18 18.19 -5.28
CA LYS A 47 9.13 18.43 -4.19
C LYS A 47 9.87 17.17 -3.77
N ALA A 48 9.15 16.07 -3.58
CA ALA A 48 9.73 14.77 -3.29
C ALA A 48 9.85 13.99 -4.61
N GLN A 49 11.06 13.59 -4.99
CA GLN A 49 11.32 12.95 -6.28
C GLN A 49 10.99 11.44 -6.23
N VAL A 50 9.70 11.14 -6.01
CA VAL A 50 9.14 9.79 -5.93
C VAL A 50 7.95 9.66 -6.88
N ILE A 51 7.75 8.45 -7.42
CA ILE A 51 6.60 8.10 -8.27
C ILE A 51 5.44 7.56 -7.43
N PRO A 52 4.18 7.66 -7.88
CA PRO A 52 3.73 8.31 -9.13
C PRO A 52 3.83 9.84 -9.07
N VAL A 53 4.05 10.44 -10.24
CA VAL A 53 3.88 11.88 -10.47
C VAL A 53 2.64 12.07 -11.33
N ILE A 54 1.74 12.96 -10.92
CA ILE A 54 0.47 13.20 -11.57
C ILE A 54 0.40 14.67 -11.99
N ARG A 55 0.08 14.91 -13.26
CA ARG A 55 -0.39 16.21 -13.72
C ARG A 55 -1.90 16.22 -13.71
N LYS A 56 -2.47 17.17 -12.99
CA LYS A 56 -3.93 17.36 -12.91
C LYS A 56 -4.44 18.11 -14.15
N PRO A 57 -5.76 18.07 -14.42
CA PRO A 57 -6.33 18.79 -15.56
C PRO A 57 -6.12 20.31 -15.55
N ASP A 58 -5.93 20.90 -14.36
CA ASP A 58 -5.61 22.33 -14.18
C ASP A 58 -4.14 22.67 -14.50
N GLY A 59 -3.34 21.67 -14.89
CA GLY A 59 -1.93 21.82 -15.24
C GLY A 59 -0.97 21.75 -14.04
N SER A 60 -1.46 21.72 -12.81
CA SER A 60 -0.63 21.59 -11.61
C SER A 60 -0.16 20.15 -11.38
N TRP A 61 0.95 20.02 -10.65
CA TRP A 61 1.63 18.75 -10.42
C TRP A 61 1.52 18.32 -8.97
N THR A 62 1.36 17.02 -8.76
CA THR A 62 1.40 16.39 -7.44
C THR A 62 2.09 15.03 -7.51
N ASN A 63 2.53 14.55 -6.37
CA ASN A 63 2.94 13.18 -6.16
C ASN A 63 2.32 12.69 -4.83
N ASP A 64 2.64 11.46 -4.44
CA ASP A 64 2.04 10.77 -3.29
C ASP A 64 0.61 10.27 -3.59
N SER A 65 0.41 8.95 -3.54
CA SER A 65 -0.85 8.34 -3.94
C SER A 65 -2.00 8.70 -3.02
N THR A 66 -1.78 8.75 -1.71
CA THR A 66 -2.89 8.85 -0.74
C THR A 66 -3.45 10.27 -0.65
N PRO A 67 -2.65 11.32 -0.42
CA PRO A 67 -3.13 12.71 -0.45
C PRO A 67 -3.74 13.06 -1.80
N PHE A 68 -3.16 12.58 -2.91
CA PHE A 68 -3.73 12.79 -4.23
C PHE A 68 -5.13 12.19 -4.35
N LEU A 69 -5.29 10.90 -4.06
CA LEU A 69 -6.58 10.21 -4.21
C LEU A 69 -7.66 10.77 -3.28
N LEU A 70 -7.29 11.15 -2.05
CA LEU A 70 -8.20 11.84 -1.12
C LEU A 70 -8.60 13.23 -1.63
N SER A 71 -7.68 13.96 -2.27
CA SER A 71 -7.97 15.31 -2.80
C SER A 71 -8.99 15.32 -3.95
N ILE A 72 -9.12 14.20 -4.66
CA ILE A 72 -10.04 14.04 -5.79
C ILE A 72 -11.25 13.17 -5.41
N GLU A 73 -11.50 12.96 -4.12
CA GLU A 73 -12.54 12.01 -3.70
C GLU A 73 -13.93 12.41 -4.19
N GLY A 74 -14.20 13.72 -4.26
CA GLY A 74 -15.44 14.29 -4.81
C GLY A 74 -15.58 14.20 -6.34
N GLU A 75 -14.61 13.65 -7.06
CA GLU A 75 -14.66 13.44 -8.51
C GLU A 75 -15.01 11.98 -8.84
N GLY A 76 -15.95 11.75 -9.74
CA GLY A 76 -16.30 10.39 -10.19
C GLY A 76 -16.89 9.53 -9.06
N ARG A 77 -16.58 8.22 -9.08
CA ARG A 77 -17.05 7.30 -8.03
C ARG A 77 -16.24 7.44 -6.74
N ALA A 78 -16.91 7.38 -5.59
CA ALA A 78 -16.25 7.38 -4.29
C ALA A 78 -15.43 6.10 -4.07
N LEU A 79 -14.25 6.25 -3.47
CA LEU A 79 -13.37 5.17 -3.00
C LEU A 79 -13.36 5.09 -1.47
N VAL A 80 -13.91 6.08 -0.76
CA VAL A 80 -14.00 6.10 0.69
C VAL A 80 -15.47 6.00 1.11
N PRO A 81 -15.84 5.08 2.01
CA PRO A 81 -17.21 5.03 2.55
C PRO A 81 -17.62 6.34 3.22
N GLU A 82 -18.91 6.68 3.11
CA GLU A 82 -19.49 7.89 3.74
C GLU A 82 -19.77 7.70 5.24
N ASP A 83 -20.13 6.47 5.64
CA ASP A 83 -20.30 6.10 7.05
C ASP A 83 -19.01 6.35 7.84
N ALA A 84 -19.12 7.04 8.97
CA ALA A 84 -17.95 7.50 9.72
C ALA A 84 -17.09 6.34 10.24
N ALA A 85 -17.70 5.24 10.67
CA ALA A 85 -16.97 4.07 11.15
C ALA A 85 -16.22 3.41 9.99
N LEU A 86 -16.90 3.19 8.87
CA LEU A 86 -16.30 2.57 7.69
C LEU A 86 -15.24 3.45 7.03
N ARG A 87 -15.41 4.77 7.07
CA ARG A 87 -14.41 5.74 6.64
C ARG A 87 -13.12 5.57 7.43
N PHE A 88 -13.20 5.58 8.76
CA PHE A 88 -12.03 5.40 9.61
C PHE A 88 -11.34 4.05 9.33
N VAL A 89 -12.12 2.96 9.23
CA VAL A 89 -11.58 1.63 8.92
C VAL A 89 -10.89 1.61 7.54
N CYS A 90 -11.48 2.25 6.52
CA CYS A 90 -10.88 2.37 5.20
C CYS A 90 -9.52 3.08 5.28
N LEU A 91 -9.43 4.21 5.97
CA LEU A 91 -8.19 4.98 6.10
C LEU A 91 -7.12 4.24 6.93
N LEU A 92 -7.50 3.57 8.02
CA LEU A 92 -6.58 2.77 8.83
C LEU A 92 -5.98 1.61 8.03
N LEU A 93 -6.80 0.88 7.28
CA LEU A 93 -6.36 -0.28 6.50
C LEU A 93 -5.54 0.14 5.27
N GLU A 94 -5.90 1.26 4.65
CA GLU A 94 -5.16 1.89 3.55
C GLU A 94 -3.74 2.30 3.99
N ASP A 95 -3.63 3.01 5.11
CA ASP A 95 -2.36 3.49 5.66
C ASP A 95 -1.50 2.29 6.12
N MET A 96 -2.11 1.27 6.76
CA MET A 96 -1.43 0.02 7.09
C MET A 96 -0.88 -0.70 5.85
N ALA A 97 -1.61 -0.68 4.74
CA ALA A 97 -1.17 -1.30 3.50
C ALA A 97 0.06 -0.57 2.92
N ASP A 98 0.05 0.76 2.91
CA ASP A 98 1.11 1.57 2.30
C ASP A 98 2.38 1.68 3.16
N GLU A 99 2.29 1.50 4.48
CA GLU A 99 3.42 1.69 5.40
C GLU A 99 3.94 0.40 6.05
N TRP A 100 3.06 -0.54 6.39
CA TRP A 100 3.45 -1.80 7.03
C TRP A 100 3.45 -2.98 6.06
N PHE A 101 2.35 -3.22 5.34
CA PHE A 101 2.26 -4.31 4.38
C PHE A 101 3.28 -4.16 3.24
N MET A 102 3.56 -2.92 2.83
CA MET A 102 4.61 -2.58 1.87
C MET A 102 5.99 -3.16 2.23
N LYS A 103 6.30 -3.36 3.52
CA LYS A 103 7.56 -3.98 3.94
C LYS A 103 7.74 -5.37 3.38
N ALA A 104 6.67 -6.15 3.23
CA ALA A 104 6.72 -7.45 2.61
C ALA A 104 7.02 -7.36 1.12
N MET A 105 6.43 -6.38 0.42
CA MET A 105 6.77 -6.08 -0.97
C MET A 105 8.25 -5.74 -1.13
N PHE A 106 8.79 -4.86 -0.28
CA PHE A 106 10.20 -4.53 -0.33
C PHE A 106 11.09 -5.72 0.04
N HIS A 107 10.71 -6.48 1.08
CA HIS A 107 11.40 -7.69 1.53
C HIS A 107 11.51 -8.72 0.41
N TYR A 108 10.40 -9.19 -0.16
CA TYR A 108 10.43 -10.26 -1.15
C TYR A 108 11.25 -9.90 -2.37
N ARG A 109 11.19 -8.65 -2.83
CA ARG A 109 11.94 -8.18 -4.00
C ARG A 109 13.45 -8.17 -3.82
N TRP A 110 13.92 -7.92 -2.60
CA TRP A 110 15.33 -7.64 -2.37
C TRP A 110 16.01 -8.64 -1.42
N PHE A 111 15.27 -9.55 -0.78
CA PHE A 111 15.82 -10.53 0.15
C PHE A 111 16.28 -11.83 -0.53
N TYR A 112 15.45 -12.41 -1.40
CA TYR A 112 15.75 -13.65 -2.08
C TYR A 112 16.44 -13.39 -3.43
N GLU A 113 17.49 -14.15 -3.73
CA GLU A 113 18.33 -13.93 -4.92
C GLU A 113 17.55 -14.01 -6.25
N ALA A 114 16.64 -14.99 -6.36
CA ALA A 114 15.80 -15.15 -7.55
C ALA A 114 14.91 -13.92 -7.79
N ASP A 115 14.33 -13.36 -6.72
CA ASP A 115 13.51 -12.16 -6.78
C ASP A 115 14.34 -10.91 -7.07
N GLN A 116 15.51 -10.77 -6.45
CA GLN A 116 16.44 -9.67 -6.72
C GLN A 116 16.82 -9.58 -8.19
N GLU A 117 17.20 -10.71 -8.80
CA GLU A 117 17.57 -10.79 -10.22
C GLU A 117 16.38 -10.46 -11.11
N TRP A 118 15.23 -11.11 -10.86
CA TRP A 118 14.01 -10.90 -11.64
C TRP A 118 13.55 -9.45 -11.61
N CYS A 119 13.40 -8.89 -10.41
CA CYS A 119 12.89 -7.54 -10.20
C CYS A 119 13.81 -6.49 -10.82
N ALA A 120 15.12 -6.61 -10.63
CA ALA A 120 16.07 -5.65 -11.16
C ALA A 120 16.02 -5.57 -12.69
N ASN A 121 15.95 -6.71 -13.37
CA ASN A 121 15.87 -6.77 -14.83
C ASN A 121 14.55 -6.15 -15.34
N TRP A 122 13.42 -6.50 -14.76
CA TRP A 122 12.12 -5.93 -15.16
C TRP A 122 12.06 -4.42 -14.93
N LEU A 123 12.51 -3.94 -13.76
CA LEU A 123 12.55 -2.50 -13.47
C LEU A 123 13.42 -1.73 -14.46
N MET A 124 14.55 -2.30 -14.89
CA MET A 124 15.43 -1.66 -15.86
C MET A 124 14.93 -1.77 -17.30
N TYR A 125 14.25 -2.86 -17.66
CA TYR A 125 13.56 -2.96 -18.93
C TYR A 125 12.50 -1.86 -19.08
N ASP A 126 11.67 -1.66 -18.05
CA ASP A 126 10.65 -0.60 -18.02
C ASP A 126 11.27 0.81 -18.06
N SER A 127 12.42 1.00 -17.39
CA SER A 127 13.06 2.32 -17.29
C SER A 127 13.93 2.68 -18.50
N MET A 128 14.29 1.69 -19.32
CA MET A 128 15.24 1.82 -20.43
C MET A 128 14.70 1.07 -21.67
N PRO A 129 13.56 1.49 -22.23
CA PRO A 129 13.03 0.86 -23.43
C PRO A 129 14.06 0.90 -24.56
N ASN A 130 14.14 -0.18 -25.33
CA ASN A 130 15.06 -0.35 -26.47
C ASN A 130 16.56 -0.45 -26.11
N ALA A 131 16.94 -0.57 -24.83
CA ALA A 131 18.35 -0.73 -24.43
C ALA A 131 18.97 -2.08 -24.80
N GLY A 132 18.15 -3.06 -25.22
CA GLY A 132 18.57 -4.44 -25.45
C GLY A 132 18.96 -5.17 -24.16
N GLN A 133 19.10 -6.50 -24.25
CA GLN A 133 19.35 -7.36 -23.09
C GLN A 133 20.60 -6.94 -22.29
N ALA A 134 21.74 -6.78 -22.96
CA ALA A 134 23.00 -6.42 -22.30
C ALA A 134 22.95 -5.05 -21.61
N GLY A 135 22.20 -4.09 -22.18
CA GLY A 135 21.97 -2.78 -21.58
C GLY A 135 21.12 -2.86 -20.31
N VAL A 136 20.05 -3.66 -20.35
CA VAL A 136 19.18 -3.91 -19.20
C VAL A 136 19.94 -4.61 -18.08
N GLU A 137 20.58 -5.75 -18.34
CA GLU A 137 21.26 -6.57 -17.33
C GLU A 137 22.40 -5.81 -16.64
N LYS A 138 23.17 -5.00 -17.39
CA LYS A 138 24.22 -4.16 -16.82
C LYS A 138 23.68 -3.15 -15.80
N ASN A 139 22.56 -2.48 -16.13
CA ASN A 139 21.95 -1.51 -15.22
C ASN A 139 21.16 -2.20 -14.10
N ALA A 140 20.63 -3.41 -14.34
CA ALA A 140 19.94 -4.24 -13.35
C ALA A 140 20.86 -4.54 -12.17
N ALA A 141 22.12 -4.90 -12.44
CA ALA A 141 23.11 -5.13 -11.39
C ALA A 141 23.31 -3.91 -10.47
N VAL A 142 23.30 -2.69 -11.02
CA VAL A 142 23.48 -1.45 -10.26
C VAL A 142 22.26 -1.16 -9.39
N ILE A 143 21.04 -1.24 -9.93
CA ILE A 143 19.82 -1.01 -9.15
C ILE A 143 19.66 -2.05 -8.05
N ARG A 144 19.97 -3.32 -8.34
CA ARG A 144 19.93 -4.41 -7.36
C ARG A 144 20.85 -4.12 -6.17
N ALA A 145 22.13 -3.85 -6.43
CA ALA A 145 23.10 -3.55 -5.38
C ALA A 145 22.65 -2.35 -4.52
N ARG A 146 22.07 -1.32 -5.15
CA ARG A 146 21.54 -0.15 -4.45
C ARG A 146 20.33 -0.45 -3.56
N GLN A 147 19.45 -1.36 -3.97
CA GLN A 147 18.24 -1.67 -3.19
C GLN A 147 18.54 -2.64 -2.04
N ILE A 148 19.42 -3.61 -2.27
CA ILE A 148 19.92 -4.50 -1.20
C ILE A 148 20.57 -3.69 -0.08
N SER A 149 21.39 -2.68 -0.41
CA SER A 149 22.03 -1.85 0.62
C SER A 149 21.07 -0.99 1.45
N ARG A 150 19.80 -0.87 1.03
CA ARG A 150 18.76 -0.10 1.72
C ARG A 150 17.84 -0.97 2.59
N MET A 151 17.97 -2.29 2.55
CA MET A 151 17.04 -3.18 3.23
C MET A 151 16.93 -2.93 4.73
N ALA A 152 18.05 -2.70 5.42
CA ALA A 152 18.06 -2.35 6.84
C ALA A 152 17.35 -1.02 7.14
N LEU A 153 17.38 -0.04 6.21
CA LEU A 153 16.69 1.24 6.37
C LEU A 153 15.16 1.08 6.33
N VAL A 154 14.66 0.07 5.60
CA VAL A 154 13.23 -0.28 5.51
C VAL A 154 12.81 -1.25 6.62
N GLY A 155 13.79 -1.80 7.34
CA GLY A 155 13.58 -2.76 8.42
C GLY A 155 13.43 -4.18 7.91
N CYS A 156 13.91 -4.46 6.69
CA CYS A 156 13.97 -5.80 6.09
C CYS A 156 15.36 -6.39 6.34
N THR A 157 15.52 -7.20 7.37
CA THR A 157 16.79 -7.89 7.68
C THR A 157 16.51 -9.38 7.89
N PRO A 158 17.53 -10.26 7.92
CA PRO A 158 17.33 -11.66 8.27
C PRO A 158 16.58 -11.86 9.59
N GLU A 159 16.79 -10.97 10.56
CA GLU A 159 16.15 -11.01 11.88
C GLU A 159 14.67 -10.62 11.82
N THR A 160 14.29 -9.63 11.01
CA THR A 160 12.90 -9.16 10.89
C THR A 160 12.10 -9.88 9.81
N ALA A 161 12.75 -10.59 8.89
CA ALA A 161 12.13 -11.30 7.79
C ALA A 161 11.00 -12.26 8.23
N PRO A 162 11.16 -13.10 9.28
CA PRO A 162 10.08 -13.97 9.74
C PRO A 162 8.83 -13.20 10.21
N ILE A 163 9.01 -12.03 10.83
CA ILE A 163 7.92 -11.16 11.32
C ILE A 163 7.16 -10.56 10.13
N ILE A 164 7.90 -10.01 9.16
CA ILE A 164 7.34 -9.38 7.96
C ILE A 164 6.56 -10.42 7.16
N GLU A 165 7.13 -11.59 6.92
CA GLU A 165 6.47 -12.64 6.15
C GLU A 165 5.25 -13.22 6.88
N ALA A 166 5.33 -13.46 8.18
CA ALA A 166 4.18 -13.92 8.96
C ALA A 166 3.03 -12.92 8.89
N SER A 167 3.34 -11.63 9.04
CA SER A 167 2.38 -10.54 8.97
C SER A 167 1.73 -10.40 7.60
N TRP A 168 2.52 -10.46 6.54
CA TRP A 168 2.01 -10.49 5.18
C TRP A 168 1.09 -11.69 4.92
N LYS A 169 1.51 -12.91 5.31
CA LYS A 169 0.73 -14.13 5.10
C LYS A 169 -0.62 -14.07 5.83
N ARG A 170 -0.69 -13.47 7.03
CA ARG A 170 -1.96 -13.27 7.75
C ARG A 170 -2.88 -12.29 7.03
N SER A 171 -2.37 -11.14 6.60
CA SER A 171 -3.15 -10.18 5.82
C SER A 171 -3.64 -10.79 4.51
N CYS A 172 -2.80 -11.54 3.79
CA CYS A 172 -3.20 -12.28 2.59
C CYS A 172 -4.30 -13.31 2.87
N LYS A 173 -4.26 -14.03 4.00
CA LYS A 173 -5.32 -14.96 4.39
C LYS A 173 -6.64 -14.24 4.70
N ALA A 174 -6.59 -13.07 5.34
CA ALA A 174 -7.79 -12.25 5.57
C ALA A 174 -8.37 -11.72 4.24
N LEU A 175 -7.53 -11.23 3.34
CA LEU A 175 -7.94 -10.78 2.01
C LEU A 175 -8.45 -11.93 1.12
N GLN A 176 -7.90 -13.14 1.28
CA GLN A 176 -8.43 -14.36 0.67
C GLN A 176 -9.83 -14.71 1.18
N GLN A 177 -10.11 -14.50 2.47
CA GLN A 177 -11.48 -14.65 3.01
C GLN A 177 -12.43 -13.61 2.41
N MET A 178 -11.97 -12.38 2.20
CA MET A 178 -12.75 -11.36 1.47
C MET A 178 -13.03 -11.82 0.03
N ALA A 179 -12.02 -12.31 -0.69
CA ALA A 179 -12.18 -12.76 -2.08
C ALA A 179 -13.12 -13.97 -2.25
N LEU A 180 -13.34 -14.73 -1.17
CA LEU A 180 -14.30 -15.85 -1.11
C LEU A 180 -15.64 -15.46 -0.43
N GLY A 181 -15.75 -14.23 0.05
CA GLY A 181 -16.89 -13.74 0.80
C GLY A 181 -18.08 -13.36 -0.07
N PRO A 182 -19.18 -12.90 0.56
CA PRO A 182 -20.40 -12.53 -0.15
C PRO A 182 -20.32 -11.20 -0.91
N GLY A 183 -19.31 -10.36 -0.62
CA GLY A 183 -19.02 -9.12 -1.35
C GLY A 183 -17.76 -9.25 -2.21
N ARG A 184 -17.59 -8.35 -3.18
CA ARG A 184 -16.41 -8.34 -4.07
C ARG A 184 -15.15 -7.70 -3.46
N PHE A 185 -15.32 -6.87 -2.45
CA PHE A 185 -14.30 -6.01 -1.85
C PHE A 185 -14.50 -5.91 -0.33
N LEU A 186 -13.55 -5.29 0.37
CA LEU A 186 -13.56 -5.19 1.84
C LEU A 186 -14.84 -4.56 2.41
N PHE A 187 -15.46 -3.63 1.67
CA PHE A 187 -16.61 -2.83 2.13
C PHE A 187 -17.90 -3.13 1.35
N GLY A 188 -18.00 -4.31 0.72
CA GLY A 188 -19.17 -4.70 -0.08
C GLY A 188 -18.81 -4.93 -1.55
N ASP A 189 -19.59 -4.40 -2.48
CA ASP A 189 -19.40 -4.63 -3.92
C ASP A 189 -18.67 -3.50 -4.64
N ARG A 190 -18.40 -2.39 -3.94
CA ARG A 190 -17.62 -1.28 -4.44
C ARG A 190 -16.17 -1.36 -3.95
N ILE A 191 -15.22 -1.12 -4.86
CA ILE A 191 -13.80 -1.08 -4.52
C ILE A 191 -13.48 0.17 -3.68
N SER A 192 -12.78 0.00 -2.57
CA SER A 192 -12.36 1.09 -1.70
C SER A 192 -10.90 1.50 -1.91
N LEU A 193 -10.52 2.61 -1.30
CA LEU A 193 -9.14 3.07 -1.24
C LEU A 193 -8.23 2.06 -0.51
N ALA A 194 -8.73 1.39 0.53
CA ALA A 194 -8.01 0.32 1.22
C ALA A 194 -7.78 -0.90 0.31
N ASP A 195 -8.81 -1.32 -0.44
CA ASP A 195 -8.67 -2.40 -1.42
C ASP A 195 -7.57 -2.06 -2.44
N LEU A 196 -7.56 -0.82 -2.94
CA LEU A 196 -6.58 -0.33 -3.91
C LEU A 196 -5.15 -0.24 -3.35
N ALA A 197 -5.00 0.05 -2.05
CA ALA A 197 -3.70 0.05 -1.38
C ALA A 197 -3.12 -1.36 -1.28
N PHE A 198 -3.90 -2.33 -0.78
CA PHE A 198 -3.47 -3.74 -0.76
C PHE A 198 -3.23 -4.27 -2.17
N TYR A 199 -4.12 -3.94 -3.12
CA TYR A 199 -3.95 -4.28 -4.54
C TYR A 199 -2.61 -3.78 -5.09
N GLY A 200 -2.25 -2.52 -4.86
CA GLY A 200 -1.00 -1.96 -5.37
C GLY A 200 0.22 -2.77 -4.90
N GLN A 201 0.29 -3.05 -3.60
CA GLN A 201 1.38 -3.85 -3.01
C GLN A 201 1.38 -5.30 -3.51
N LEU A 202 0.22 -5.94 -3.57
CA LEU A 202 0.10 -7.33 -4.02
C LEU A 202 0.35 -7.50 -5.52
N LYS A 203 -0.09 -6.56 -6.35
CA LYS A 203 0.05 -6.66 -7.81
C LYS A 203 1.50 -6.67 -8.22
N VAL A 204 2.34 -5.87 -7.54
CA VAL A 204 3.76 -5.86 -7.85
C VAL A 204 4.48 -7.12 -7.40
N MET A 205 3.99 -7.77 -6.34
CA MET A 205 4.48 -9.09 -5.89
C MET A 205 3.91 -10.26 -6.71
N SER A 206 2.81 -10.06 -7.45
CA SER A 206 2.11 -11.13 -8.16
C SER A 206 2.88 -11.69 -9.36
N TYR A 207 4.01 -11.08 -9.71
CA TYR A 207 4.92 -11.55 -10.75
C TYR A 207 6.36 -11.71 -10.23
N ASP A 208 6.61 -11.48 -8.94
CA ASP A 208 7.91 -11.71 -8.31
C ASP A 208 8.00 -13.20 -7.91
N PRO A 209 9.10 -13.93 -8.22
CA PRO A 209 9.17 -15.39 -8.14
C PRO A 209 8.64 -16.02 -6.84
N THR A 210 9.13 -15.56 -5.68
CA THR A 210 8.82 -16.15 -4.37
C THR A 210 7.39 -15.84 -3.91
N PRO A 211 6.96 -14.57 -3.80
CA PRO A 211 5.61 -14.26 -3.32
C PRO A 211 4.54 -14.70 -4.33
N MET A 212 4.79 -14.66 -5.63
CA MET A 212 3.87 -15.18 -6.64
C MET A 212 3.61 -16.67 -6.44
N ALA A 213 4.66 -17.48 -6.26
CA ALA A 213 4.53 -18.92 -6.05
C ALA A 213 3.68 -19.21 -4.82
N TRP A 214 3.97 -18.54 -3.70
CA TRP A 214 3.19 -18.68 -2.47
C TRP A 214 1.73 -18.23 -2.65
N MET A 215 1.48 -17.11 -3.32
CA MET A 215 0.11 -16.62 -3.52
C MET A 215 -0.73 -17.57 -4.35
N ARG A 216 -0.17 -18.16 -5.40
CA ARG A 216 -0.85 -19.13 -6.26
C ARG A 216 -1.20 -20.42 -5.52
N GLU A 217 -0.38 -20.81 -4.56
CA GLU A 217 -0.61 -22.01 -3.73
C GLU A 217 -1.59 -21.73 -2.59
N ALA A 218 -1.30 -20.70 -1.78
CA ALA A 218 -1.96 -20.49 -0.49
C ALA A 218 -3.21 -19.61 -0.56
N VAL A 219 -3.26 -18.66 -1.51
CA VAL A 219 -4.36 -17.69 -1.65
C VAL A 219 -4.75 -17.47 -3.13
N PRO A 220 -5.08 -18.55 -3.87
CA PRO A 220 -5.28 -18.48 -5.32
C PRO A 220 -6.43 -17.55 -5.76
N TYR A 221 -7.46 -17.39 -4.92
CA TYR A 221 -8.59 -16.54 -5.25
C TYR A 221 -8.29 -15.05 -5.00
N LEU A 222 -7.49 -14.74 -3.97
CA LEU A 222 -6.91 -13.40 -3.81
C LEU A 222 -6.00 -13.07 -4.99
N TYR A 223 -5.16 -14.01 -5.41
CA TYR A 223 -4.31 -13.82 -6.58
C TYR A 223 -5.14 -13.50 -7.84
N ARG A 224 -6.25 -14.21 -8.05
CA ARG A 224 -7.18 -13.92 -9.15
C ARG A 224 -7.93 -12.59 -8.97
N TRP A 225 -8.28 -12.23 -7.74
CA TRP A 225 -8.96 -10.97 -7.40
C TRP A 225 -8.15 -9.74 -7.84
N LEU A 226 -6.81 -9.81 -7.89
CA LEU A 226 -5.96 -8.71 -8.34
C LEU A 226 -6.32 -8.20 -9.75
N ASP A 227 -6.77 -9.08 -10.65
CA ASP A 227 -7.15 -8.66 -12.00
C ASP A 227 -8.51 -7.94 -12.02
N HIS A 228 -9.39 -8.24 -11.05
CA HIS A 228 -10.62 -7.48 -10.84
C HIS A 228 -10.33 -6.10 -10.24
N ALA A 229 -9.33 -6.01 -9.37
CA ALA A 229 -8.90 -4.76 -8.77
C ALA A 229 -8.09 -3.84 -9.72
N ASP A 230 -7.29 -4.39 -10.67
CA ASP A 230 -6.52 -3.57 -11.64
C ASP A 230 -7.42 -2.71 -12.54
N ASP A 231 -8.61 -3.20 -12.87
CA ASP A 231 -9.60 -2.47 -13.65
C ASP A 231 -11.03 -2.70 -13.15
N ALA A 232 -11.37 -1.98 -12.09
CA ALA A 232 -12.73 -1.93 -11.56
C ALA A 232 -13.63 -0.92 -12.30
N SER A 233 -13.23 -0.38 -13.46
CA SER A 233 -14.02 0.66 -14.17
C SER A 233 -15.44 0.21 -14.53
N GLY A 234 -15.63 -1.07 -14.84
CA GLY A 234 -16.95 -1.68 -15.08
C GLY A 234 -17.58 -2.38 -13.87
N ILE A 235 -16.88 -2.44 -12.74
CA ILE A 235 -17.38 -3.11 -11.53
C ILE A 235 -18.06 -2.04 -10.67
N GLY A 236 -19.38 -1.92 -10.83
CA GLY A 236 -20.25 -1.12 -9.95
C GLY A 236 -20.51 -1.82 -8.62
N GLY A 237 -21.44 -1.28 -7.83
CA GLY A 237 -21.84 -1.83 -6.54
C GLY A 237 -21.97 -0.76 -5.46
N ASP A 238 -22.49 -1.18 -4.33
CA ASP A 238 -22.73 -0.32 -3.17
C ASP A 238 -21.82 -0.70 -2.00
N TRP A 239 -21.66 0.27 -1.09
CA TRP A 239 -21.11 -0.01 0.22
C TRP A 239 -22.09 -0.89 0.99
N ALA A 240 -21.60 -1.96 1.61
CA ALA A 240 -22.39 -2.73 2.56
C ALA A 240 -22.57 -1.93 3.86
N GLY A 241 -23.63 -2.22 4.62
CA GLY A 241 -23.89 -1.57 5.90
C GLY A 241 -22.78 -1.81 6.92
N ALA A 242 -22.56 -0.85 7.82
CA ALA A 242 -21.47 -0.89 8.79
C ALA A 242 -21.45 -2.16 9.65
N GLU A 243 -22.62 -2.61 10.13
CA GLU A 243 -22.75 -3.86 10.89
C GLU A 243 -22.23 -5.08 10.10
N THR A 244 -22.61 -5.21 8.83
CA THR A 244 -22.17 -6.29 7.95
C THR A 244 -20.66 -6.26 7.71
N VAL A 245 -20.12 -5.08 7.42
CA VAL A 245 -18.68 -4.92 7.14
C VAL A 245 -17.85 -5.18 8.39
N LEU A 246 -18.24 -4.62 9.53
CA LEU A 246 -17.52 -4.77 10.80
C LEU A 246 -17.65 -6.19 11.38
N ALA A 247 -18.68 -6.95 11.01
CA ALA A 247 -18.80 -8.37 11.32
C ALA A 247 -18.03 -9.28 10.33
N SER A 248 -17.48 -8.75 9.24
CA SER A 248 -16.71 -9.53 8.26
C SER A 248 -15.46 -10.12 8.92
N PRO A 249 -15.20 -11.44 8.78
CA PRO A 249 -13.98 -12.05 9.30
C PRO A 249 -12.71 -11.42 8.73
N ALA A 250 -12.74 -11.01 7.46
CA ALA A 250 -11.60 -10.38 6.79
C ALA A 250 -11.27 -9.02 7.41
N VAL A 251 -12.27 -8.15 7.55
CA VAL A 251 -12.11 -6.80 8.13
C VAL A 251 -11.72 -6.89 9.59
N THR A 252 -12.36 -7.77 10.36
CA THR A 252 -12.05 -8.00 11.78
C THR A 252 -10.59 -8.45 11.95
N ALA A 253 -10.13 -9.41 11.14
CA ALA A 253 -8.74 -9.89 11.20
C ALA A 253 -7.72 -8.80 10.84
N LEU A 254 -8.02 -7.97 9.83
CA LEU A 254 -7.16 -6.86 9.45
C LEU A 254 -7.12 -5.74 10.50
N LEU A 255 -8.25 -5.43 11.16
CA LEU A 255 -8.31 -4.46 12.25
C LEU A 255 -7.54 -4.94 13.49
N ALA A 256 -7.67 -6.21 13.86
CA ALA A 256 -6.88 -6.79 14.95
C ALA A 256 -5.39 -6.71 14.62
N GLN A 257 -4.99 -7.02 13.38
CA GLN A 257 -3.59 -6.86 12.96
C GLN A 257 -3.14 -5.40 12.99
N ALA A 258 -4.00 -4.44 12.64
CA ALA A 258 -3.68 -3.03 12.74
C ALA A 258 -3.39 -2.61 14.19
N GLY A 259 -4.19 -3.09 15.16
CA GLY A 259 -3.98 -2.83 16.57
C GLY A 259 -2.78 -3.53 17.19
N ASP A 260 -2.55 -4.80 16.84
CA ASP A 260 -1.47 -5.59 17.44
C ASP A 260 -0.10 -5.32 16.83
N THR A 261 -0.05 -4.78 15.61
CA THR A 261 1.18 -4.58 14.85
C THR A 261 1.37 -3.15 14.39
N TYR A 262 0.43 -2.61 13.61
CA TYR A 262 0.66 -1.37 12.88
C TYR A 262 0.68 -0.12 13.78
N LEU A 263 -0.33 0.04 14.64
CA LEU A 263 -0.40 1.18 15.55
C LEU A 263 0.78 1.20 16.55
N PRO A 264 1.19 0.08 17.17
CA PRO A 264 2.41 0.01 17.98
C PRO A 264 3.67 0.39 17.19
N PHE A 265 3.79 -0.07 15.94
CA PHE A 265 4.89 0.29 15.04
C PHE A 265 4.96 1.80 14.81
N LEU A 266 3.84 2.45 14.47
CA LEU A 266 3.77 3.90 14.29
C LEU A 266 4.15 4.66 15.56
N LEU A 267 3.65 4.21 16.72
CA LEU A 267 3.96 4.84 18.00
C LEU A 267 5.45 4.74 18.35
N ALA A 268 6.07 3.57 18.13
CA ALA A 268 7.49 3.37 18.40
C ALA A 268 8.36 4.31 17.52
N ASN A 269 8.03 4.43 16.23
CA ASN A 269 8.69 5.37 15.33
C ASN A 269 8.51 6.83 15.78
N ALA A 270 7.28 7.24 16.15
CA ALA A 270 7.01 8.59 16.61
C ALA A 270 7.79 8.95 17.87
N LYS A 271 7.84 8.04 18.86
CA LYS A 271 8.63 8.22 20.09
C LYS A 271 10.13 8.33 19.80
N ALA A 272 10.65 7.55 18.86
CA ALA A 272 12.07 7.62 18.49
C ALA A 272 12.43 8.95 17.83
N ILE A 273 11.55 9.48 16.96
CA ILE A 273 11.76 10.80 16.34
C ILE A 273 11.72 11.91 17.39
N GLU A 274 10.77 11.86 18.33
CA GLU A 274 10.69 12.81 19.44
C GLU A 274 11.96 12.77 20.31
N ALA A 275 12.50 11.58 20.56
CA ALA A 275 13.74 11.39 21.30
C ALA A 275 15.02 11.71 20.50
N GLY A 276 14.91 12.07 19.21
CA GLY A 276 16.07 12.31 18.35
C GLY A 276 16.90 11.06 18.04
N ALA A 277 16.32 9.87 18.17
CA ALA A 277 16.99 8.60 17.88
C ALA A 277 17.05 8.31 16.37
N GLU A 278 18.11 7.63 15.93
CA GLU A 278 18.29 7.23 14.53
C GLU A 278 17.47 5.98 14.15
N THR A 279 17.28 5.07 15.12
CA THR A 279 16.55 3.81 14.97
C THR A 279 15.55 3.62 16.10
N PHE A 280 14.62 2.68 15.90
CA PHE A 280 13.69 2.24 16.91
C PHE A 280 13.51 0.73 16.85
N SER A 281 13.17 0.14 17.99
CA SER A 281 12.84 -1.29 18.10
C SER A 281 11.60 -1.50 18.95
N LEU A 282 10.87 -2.55 18.66
CA LEU A 282 9.71 -2.98 19.43
C LEU A 282 9.51 -4.49 19.28
N THR A 283 8.70 -5.07 20.16
CA THR A 283 8.26 -6.45 20.02
C THR A 283 7.01 -6.50 19.16
N ILE A 284 7.09 -7.20 18.03
CA ILE A 284 5.96 -7.51 17.16
C ILE A 284 5.81 -9.03 17.16
N GLU A 285 4.68 -9.53 17.66
CA GLU A 285 4.35 -10.95 17.67
C GLU A 285 5.40 -11.84 18.35
N GLY A 286 5.95 -11.36 19.47
CA GLY A 286 7.01 -12.05 20.21
C GLY A 286 8.39 -11.97 19.58
N GLY A 287 8.53 -11.43 18.36
CA GLY A 287 9.80 -11.16 17.70
C GLY A 287 10.27 -9.72 17.92
N ARG A 288 11.59 -9.51 17.91
CA ARG A 288 12.18 -8.16 17.90
C ARG A 288 12.15 -7.61 16.48
N TYR A 289 11.45 -6.51 16.28
CA TYR A 289 11.50 -5.71 15.06
C TYR A 289 12.35 -4.46 15.28
N GLU A 290 13.16 -4.07 14.29
CA GLU A 290 14.00 -2.87 14.33
C GLU A 290 14.07 -2.19 12.95
N GLN A 291 14.11 -0.85 12.95
CA GLN A 291 14.24 -0.05 11.73
C GLN A 291 14.83 1.34 12.04
N GLY A 292 15.45 1.98 11.04
CA GLY A 292 15.67 3.42 11.04
C GLY A 292 14.37 4.24 11.10
N MET A 293 14.43 5.41 11.73
CA MET A 293 13.26 6.29 11.84
C MET A 293 12.76 6.78 10.48
N PHE A 294 11.45 6.99 10.36
CA PHE A 294 10.84 7.51 9.15
C PHE A 294 9.83 8.63 9.45
N LYS A 295 10.18 9.85 9.05
CA LYS A 295 9.40 11.06 9.37
C LYS A 295 7.99 11.07 8.78
N TYR A 296 7.78 10.38 7.66
CA TYR A 296 6.46 10.34 7.02
C TYR A 296 5.44 9.62 7.90
N GLN A 297 5.84 8.53 8.56
CA GLN A 297 4.98 7.74 9.46
C GLN A 297 4.48 8.51 10.69
N VAL A 298 5.14 9.61 11.10
CA VAL A 298 4.62 10.50 12.14
C VAL A 298 3.36 11.22 11.64
N LYS A 299 3.32 11.59 10.36
CA LYS A 299 2.14 12.21 9.74
C LYS A 299 1.01 11.19 9.62
N CYS A 300 1.31 9.96 9.24
CA CYS A 300 0.35 8.85 9.21
C CYS A 300 -0.36 8.70 10.56
N LEU A 301 0.40 8.59 11.65
CA LEU A 301 -0.17 8.49 13.00
C LEU A 301 -1.02 9.72 13.38
N ALA A 302 -0.55 10.92 13.05
CA ALA A 302 -1.30 12.15 13.34
C ALA A 302 -2.63 12.19 12.57
N SER A 303 -2.64 11.83 11.29
CA SER A 303 -3.86 11.77 10.47
C SER A 303 -4.85 10.71 10.97
N LEU A 304 -4.38 9.53 11.38
CA LEU A 304 -5.24 8.50 11.96
C LEU A 304 -5.87 8.95 13.28
N ARG A 305 -5.11 9.64 14.14
CA ARG A 305 -5.65 10.25 15.38
C ARG A 305 -6.70 11.30 15.09
N GLU A 306 -6.48 12.13 14.07
CA GLU A 306 -7.44 13.16 13.66
C GLU A 306 -8.76 12.53 13.19
N GLU A 307 -8.72 11.50 12.34
CA GLU A 307 -9.92 10.76 11.93
C GLU A 307 -10.58 10.02 13.09
N TRP A 308 -9.80 9.46 14.02
CA TRP A 308 -10.32 8.81 15.23
C TRP A 308 -11.10 9.81 16.11
N HIS A 309 -10.56 11.00 16.34
CA HIS A 309 -11.21 12.03 17.17
C HIS A 309 -12.46 12.66 16.52
N ARG A 310 -12.69 12.45 15.22
CA ARG A 310 -13.94 12.85 14.54
C ARG A 310 -15.11 11.92 14.85
N LEU A 311 -14.85 10.72 15.36
CA LEU A 311 -15.87 9.73 15.67
C LEU A 311 -16.59 10.04 16.98
N ASP A 312 -17.89 9.75 17.05
CA ASP A 312 -18.62 9.76 18.31
C ASP A 312 -18.12 8.66 19.26
N ASP A 313 -18.45 8.77 20.55
CA ASP A 313 -17.97 7.85 21.59
C ASP A 313 -18.47 6.40 21.39
N THR A 314 -19.68 6.23 20.84
CA THR A 314 -20.26 4.90 20.61
C THR A 314 -19.52 4.19 19.48
N THR A 315 -19.27 4.91 18.39
CA THR A 315 -18.51 4.44 17.25
C THR A 315 -17.07 4.10 17.63
N ARG A 316 -16.39 4.97 18.40
CA ARG A 316 -15.03 4.68 18.92
C ARG A 316 -15.01 3.44 19.79
N ALA A 317 -15.94 3.31 20.74
CA ALA A 317 -15.99 2.13 21.60
C ALA A 317 -16.24 0.84 20.81
N GLY A 318 -17.03 0.90 19.73
CA GLY A 318 -17.24 -0.21 18.80
C GLY A 318 -15.95 -0.63 18.10
N LEU A 319 -15.26 0.32 17.47
CA LEU A 319 -14.03 0.05 16.73
C LEU A 319 -12.87 -0.33 17.64
N ALA A 320 -12.75 0.25 18.83
CA ALA A 320 -11.71 -0.08 19.80
C ALA A 320 -11.76 -1.57 20.20
N ARG A 321 -12.96 -2.17 20.29
CA ARG A 321 -13.10 -3.61 20.54
C ARG A 321 -12.58 -4.49 19.40
N LEU A 322 -12.69 -4.02 18.14
CA LEU A 322 -12.22 -4.74 16.96
C LEU A 322 -10.72 -4.56 16.73
N ILE A 323 -10.19 -3.38 17.01
CA ILE A 323 -8.77 -3.04 16.93
C ILE A 323 -7.99 -3.69 18.09
N GLY A 324 -8.62 -3.81 19.26
CA GLY A 324 -7.97 -4.31 20.46
C GLY A 324 -7.15 -3.23 21.19
N PRO A 325 -6.20 -3.62 22.07
CA PRO A 325 -5.46 -2.70 22.93
C PRO A 325 -4.69 -1.60 22.17
N GLY A 326 -4.32 -1.83 20.91
CA GLY A 326 -3.69 -0.83 20.06
C GLY A 326 -4.56 0.41 19.79
N ALA A 327 -5.87 0.34 20.02
CA ALA A 327 -6.77 1.48 19.86
C ALA A 327 -6.42 2.66 20.79
N ASP A 328 -5.88 2.38 21.98
CA ASP A 328 -5.47 3.42 22.95
C ASP A 328 -4.38 4.37 22.39
N ILE A 329 -3.66 3.92 21.35
CA ILE A 329 -2.64 4.73 20.66
C ILE A 329 -3.28 5.87 19.85
N LEU A 330 -4.54 5.71 19.42
CA LEU A 330 -5.28 6.66 18.59
C LEU A 330 -5.89 7.83 19.39
N GLY A 331 -5.92 7.74 20.72
CA GLY A 331 -6.41 8.80 21.60
C GLY A 331 -7.63 8.42 22.42
#